data_AF-A0A1H4ZWF2-F1
#
_entry.id   AF-A0A1H4ZWF2-F1
#
_cell.length_a   1.000
_cell.length_b   1.000
_cell.length_c   1.000
_cell.angle_alpha   90.00
_cell.angle_beta   90.00
_cell.angle_gamma   90.00
#
_symmetry.space_group_name_H-M   'P 1'
#
loop_
_entity.id
_entity.type
_entity.pdbx_description
1 polymer ?
#
loop_
_entity_poly.entity_id
_entity_poly.type
_entity_poly.pdbx_seq_one_letter_code
_entity_poly.pdbx_strand_id
1 'polypeptide(L)'
;MTELECAPADDLLAKRYQAIVASSGGLPNHLQDKSALFRRLKAGLKALVIPPPCSFSYPWYEVVESDTRIELTDEPSAWPEAKGDGLPPMLINQTLWVQLPPAGDGSLRVTSGGWDKLGFAWKVWRERVPAKQSGAALCCRHDPQIKKIETELQLRNEAAWRVDRDIDEIRAICTISSEDERHEFFCRAVGGERKDDRIIQFMAKNQQERAETRLKKRRESHLPDLPTAEERQLEIEREMTLLLGDTWELSEGLLVADSWWIQRITPAKLTAEHYLDI
;
A
#
# COMPACT_ATOMS: atom_id res chain seq x y z
N MET A 1 4.83 -45.75 25.17
CA MET A 1 4.97 -45.31 23.78
C MET A 1 3.74 -44.47 23.47
N THR A 2 3.93 -43.16 23.47
CA THR A 2 2.87 -42.13 23.42
C THR A 2 2.34 -41.96 22.00
N GLU A 3 1.04 -41.69 21.86
CA GLU A 3 0.22 -41.52 20.64
C GLU A 3 0.69 -40.42 19.63
N LEU A 4 1.93 -39.96 19.73
CA LEU A 4 2.51 -38.91 18.88
C LEU A 4 3.12 -39.42 17.58
N GLU A 5 3.29 -40.74 17.39
CA GLU A 5 4.03 -41.28 16.23
C GLU A 5 3.18 -41.55 14.97
N CYS A 6 1.86 -41.34 15.00
CA CYS A 6 0.98 -41.65 13.86
C CYS A 6 0.00 -40.54 13.42
N ALA A 7 0.15 -39.31 13.91
CA ALA A 7 -0.68 -38.21 13.42
C ALA A 7 -0.17 -37.73 12.03
N PRO A 8 -1.07 -37.41 11.08
CA PRO A 8 -0.68 -36.74 9.83
C PRO A 8 0.17 -35.50 10.14
N ALA A 9 1.19 -35.22 9.33
CA ALA A 9 2.11 -34.10 9.57
C ALA A 9 1.39 -32.76 9.78
N ASP A 10 0.24 -32.57 9.13
CA ASP A 10 -0.61 -31.37 9.26
C ASP A 10 -1.32 -31.28 10.63
N ASP A 11 -1.69 -32.41 11.24
CA ASP A 11 -2.32 -32.43 12.58
C ASP A 11 -1.29 -32.09 13.68
N LEU A 12 -0.04 -32.54 13.53
CA LEU A 12 1.05 -32.17 14.44
C LEU A 12 1.41 -30.68 14.30
N LEU A 13 1.44 -30.17 13.06
CA LEU A 13 1.67 -28.76 12.78
C LEU A 13 0.56 -27.87 13.39
N ALA A 14 -0.70 -28.24 13.24
CA ALA A 14 -1.83 -27.51 13.80
C ALA A 14 -1.80 -27.50 15.34
N LYS A 15 -1.49 -28.63 15.99
CA LYS A 15 -1.30 -28.70 17.45
C LYS A 15 -0.14 -27.81 17.91
N ARG A 16 0.99 -27.83 17.20
CA ARG A 16 2.16 -26.98 17.51
C ARG A 16 1.82 -25.49 17.38
N TYR A 17 1.11 -25.11 16.32
CA TYR A 17 0.62 -23.75 16.13
C TYR A 17 -0.28 -23.30 17.29
N GLN A 18 -1.28 -24.11 17.65
CA GLN A 18 -2.20 -23.79 18.76
C GLN A 18 -1.48 -23.63 20.09
N ALA A 19 -0.51 -24.50 20.39
CA ALA A 19 0.29 -24.41 21.62
C ALA A 19 1.07 -23.10 21.70
N ILE A 20 1.74 -22.69 20.61
CA ILE A 20 2.50 -21.44 20.56
C ILE A 20 1.57 -20.23 20.73
N VAL A 21 0.45 -20.18 20.02
CA VAL A 21 -0.52 -19.07 20.12
C VAL A 21 -1.07 -18.95 21.55
N ALA A 22 -1.48 -20.07 22.16
CA ALA A 22 -1.98 -20.10 23.52
C ALA A 22 -0.92 -19.62 24.54
N SER A 23 0.33 -20.08 24.40
CA SER A 23 1.43 -19.64 25.27
C SER A 23 1.77 -18.15 25.13
N SER A 24 1.43 -17.55 23.99
CA SER A 24 1.62 -16.12 23.71
C SER A 24 0.42 -15.26 24.17
N GLY A 25 -0.59 -15.87 24.79
CA GLY A 25 -1.82 -15.18 25.20
C GLY A 25 -2.72 -14.75 24.04
N GLY A 26 -2.50 -15.28 22.83
CA GLY A 26 -3.24 -14.93 21.62
C GLY A 26 -4.42 -15.86 21.34
N LEU A 27 -5.21 -15.49 20.32
CA LEU A 27 -6.24 -16.36 19.74
C LEU A 27 -5.78 -16.86 18.37
N PRO A 28 -5.98 -18.14 18.05
CA PRO A 28 -5.63 -18.66 16.73
C PRO A 28 -6.48 -17.99 15.66
N ASN A 29 -5.89 -17.83 14.47
CA ASN A 29 -6.61 -17.26 13.35
C ASN A 29 -7.73 -18.22 12.93
N HIS A 30 -8.93 -17.68 12.68
CA HIS A 30 -10.08 -18.43 12.17
C HIS A 30 -9.80 -19.11 10.82
N LEU A 31 -8.79 -18.62 10.07
CA LEU A 31 -8.22 -19.26 8.89
C LEU A 31 -6.72 -19.45 9.10
N GLN A 32 -6.28 -20.69 9.36
CA GLN A 32 -4.87 -21.00 9.67
C GLN A 32 -3.90 -20.54 8.57
N ASP A 33 -4.27 -20.70 7.29
CA ASP A 33 -3.46 -20.24 6.15
C ASP A 33 -3.31 -18.73 6.04
N LYS A 34 -4.06 -17.94 6.82
CA LYS A 34 -3.88 -16.49 6.97
C LYS A 34 -2.95 -16.11 8.14
N SER A 35 -2.49 -17.09 8.92
CA SER A 35 -1.54 -16.84 10.00
C SER A 35 -0.09 -16.88 9.51
N ALA A 36 0.67 -15.82 9.79
CA ALA A 36 2.09 -15.76 9.48
C ALA A 36 2.88 -16.85 10.22
N LEU A 37 2.61 -17.04 11.52
CA LEU A 37 3.17 -18.13 12.32
C LEU A 37 2.85 -19.51 11.73
N PHE A 38 1.61 -19.78 11.34
CA PHE A 38 1.26 -21.09 10.77
C PHE A 38 2.01 -21.34 9.44
N ARG A 39 2.02 -20.37 8.52
CA ARG A 39 2.79 -20.50 7.26
C ARG A 39 4.28 -20.71 7.52
N ARG A 40 4.82 -20.02 8.51
CA ARG A 40 6.23 -20.14 8.90
C ARG A 40 6.56 -21.54 9.42
N LEU A 41 5.74 -22.06 10.33
CA LEU A 41 5.92 -23.42 10.85
C LEU A 41 5.76 -24.47 9.74
N LYS A 42 4.81 -24.26 8.80
CA LYS A 42 4.62 -25.10 7.62
C LYS A 42 5.86 -25.13 6.72
N ALA A 43 6.59 -24.03 6.63
CA ALA A 43 7.86 -23.94 5.92
C ALA A 43 9.06 -24.50 6.72
N GLY A 44 8.85 -25.08 7.91
CA GLY A 44 9.90 -25.66 8.74
C GLY A 44 10.72 -24.64 9.55
N LEU A 45 10.30 -23.37 9.59
CA LEU A 45 11.02 -22.30 10.30
C LEU A 45 10.57 -22.19 11.77
N LYS A 46 11.51 -21.88 12.67
CA LYS A 46 11.24 -21.71 14.11
C LYS A 46 10.50 -20.41 14.41
N ALA A 47 9.57 -20.43 15.37
CA ALA A 47 8.87 -19.25 15.85
C ALA A 47 9.81 -18.31 16.66
N LEU A 48 9.50 -17.01 16.68
CA LEU A 48 10.21 -16.01 17.49
C LEU A 48 9.71 -16.01 18.94
N VAL A 49 10.54 -15.59 19.88
CA VAL A 49 10.30 -15.70 21.33
C VAL A 49 9.37 -14.63 21.94
N ILE A 50 9.20 -13.44 21.33
CA ILE A 50 8.39 -12.35 21.92
C ILE A 50 7.34 -11.81 20.96
N PRO A 51 6.07 -11.84 21.40
CA PRO A 51 5.19 -12.91 20.96
C PRO A 51 5.27 -13.09 19.43
N PRO A 52 5.35 -14.33 18.94
CA PRO A 52 5.51 -14.61 17.52
C PRO A 52 4.40 -13.91 16.70
N PRO A 53 4.75 -13.24 15.60
CA PRO A 53 3.78 -12.55 14.76
C PRO A 53 2.72 -13.52 14.22
N CYS A 54 1.49 -13.40 14.73
CA CYS A 54 0.39 -14.30 14.37
C CYS A 54 -0.30 -13.90 13.06
N SER A 55 -0.20 -12.63 12.68
CA SER A 55 -0.70 -12.06 11.43
C SER A 55 0.47 -11.64 10.52
N PHE A 56 0.16 -11.38 9.24
CA PHE A 56 1.08 -10.69 8.33
C PHE A 56 1.16 -9.17 8.62
N SER A 57 0.58 -8.73 9.73
CA SER A 57 0.68 -7.36 10.24
C SER A 57 1.68 -7.30 11.41
N TYR A 58 2.36 -6.16 11.53
CA TYR A 58 3.66 -5.93 12.16
C TYR A 58 3.77 -6.16 13.70
N PRO A 59 4.99 -6.35 14.25
CA PRO A 59 6.24 -6.59 13.54
C PRO A 59 6.17 -7.99 12.92
N TRP A 60 6.42 -8.15 11.62
CA TRP A 60 6.44 -9.47 11.01
C TRP A 60 7.87 -10.00 10.92
N TYR A 61 7.98 -11.31 10.65
CA TYR A 61 9.25 -12.04 10.69
C TYR A 61 10.37 -11.36 9.88
N GLU A 62 10.11 -10.91 8.66
CA GLU A 62 11.12 -10.24 7.81
C GLU A 62 11.71 -8.98 8.47
N VAL A 63 10.94 -8.14 9.18
CA VAL A 63 11.49 -6.96 9.87
C VAL A 63 12.39 -7.34 11.04
N VAL A 64 12.06 -8.42 11.72
CA VAL A 64 12.86 -8.93 12.85
C VAL A 64 14.11 -9.63 12.34
N GLU A 65 13.99 -10.41 11.28
CA GLU A 65 15.04 -11.31 10.81
C GLU A 65 15.99 -10.68 9.79
N SER A 66 15.49 -9.79 8.95
CA SER A 66 16.29 -9.09 7.96
C SER A 66 17.24 -8.10 8.63
N ASP A 67 18.48 -8.10 8.15
CA ASP A 67 19.46 -7.04 8.38
C ASP A 67 19.46 -5.99 7.26
N THR A 68 18.65 -6.16 6.21
CA THR A 68 18.49 -5.19 5.13
C THR A 68 17.32 -4.24 5.39
N ARG A 69 17.36 -3.07 4.73
CA ARG A 69 16.23 -2.12 4.76
C ARG A 69 14.99 -2.74 4.11
N ILE A 70 13.83 -2.45 4.69
CA ILE A 70 12.50 -2.84 4.23
C ILE A 70 11.66 -1.58 4.08
N GLU A 71 10.92 -1.47 2.99
CA GLU A 71 10.03 -0.33 2.76
C GLU A 71 8.76 -0.46 3.60
N LEU A 72 8.33 0.66 4.18
CA LEU A 72 7.09 0.78 4.93
C LEU A 72 5.95 1.13 3.97
N THR A 73 4.77 0.55 4.18
CA THR A 73 3.58 0.84 3.40
C THR A 73 3.00 2.21 3.69
N ASP A 74 3.10 2.65 4.94
CA ASP A 74 2.52 3.91 5.41
C ASP A 74 3.57 4.77 6.11
N GLU A 75 3.31 6.08 6.12
CA GLU A 75 4.13 7.03 6.87
C GLU A 75 4.05 6.74 8.38
N PRO A 76 5.20 6.64 9.07
CA PRO A 76 5.26 6.64 10.52
C PRO A 76 4.57 7.89 11.10
N SER A 77 3.63 7.70 12.04
CA SER A 77 2.89 8.80 12.66
C SER A 77 2.97 8.75 14.18
N ALA A 78 2.94 9.90 14.85
CA ALA A 78 2.91 9.95 16.30
C ALA A 78 1.56 9.45 16.82
N TRP A 79 1.58 8.61 17.87
CA TRP A 79 0.35 8.15 18.50
C TRP A 79 -0.23 9.26 19.40
N PRO A 80 -1.43 9.79 19.09
CA PRO A 80 -1.93 11.03 19.69
C PRO A 80 -2.33 10.90 21.16
N GLU A 81 -2.55 9.68 21.66
CA GLU A 81 -3.02 9.45 23.04
C GLU A 81 -1.89 9.27 24.06
N ALA A 82 -0.64 9.47 23.65
CA ALA A 82 0.50 9.36 24.55
C ALA A 82 0.48 10.48 25.60
N LYS A 83 0.15 10.14 26.85
CA LYS A 83 0.22 11.05 27.99
C LYS A 83 1.51 10.80 28.78
N GLY A 84 2.43 11.77 28.78
CA GLY A 84 3.66 11.72 29.59
C GLY A 84 4.77 12.63 29.05
N ASP A 85 5.87 12.71 29.79
CA ASP A 85 7.04 13.56 29.47
C ASP A 85 8.05 12.91 28.50
N GLY A 86 7.80 11.66 28.07
CA GLY A 86 8.64 10.92 27.14
C GLY A 86 8.32 11.21 25.67
N LEU A 87 9.18 10.72 24.75
CA LEU A 87 8.87 10.75 23.32
C LEU A 87 7.58 9.95 23.05
N PRO A 88 6.61 10.51 22.31
CA PRO A 88 5.36 9.82 22.03
C PRO A 88 5.64 8.53 21.23
N PRO A 89 4.98 7.40 21.53
CA PRO A 89 5.04 6.22 20.69
C PRO A 89 4.68 6.55 19.24
N MET A 90 5.20 5.75 18.33
CA MET A 90 4.93 5.87 16.90
C MET A 90 4.05 4.74 16.42
N LEU A 91 3.03 5.08 15.65
CA LEU A 91 2.31 4.13 14.83
C LEU A 91 3.09 3.92 13.53
N ILE A 92 3.61 2.71 13.34
CA ILE A 92 4.29 2.29 12.12
C ILE A 92 3.57 1.06 11.61
N ASN A 93 2.92 1.20 10.45
CA ASN A 93 2.10 0.18 9.79
C ASN A 93 1.20 -0.60 10.77
N GLN A 94 0.37 0.16 11.49
CA GLN A 94 -0.65 -0.32 12.44
C GLN A 94 -0.12 -0.89 13.77
N THR A 95 1.18 -0.79 14.03
CA THR A 95 1.79 -1.25 15.29
C THR A 95 2.37 -0.08 16.07
N LEU A 96 2.24 -0.12 17.40
CA LEU A 96 2.85 0.87 18.29
C LEU A 96 4.31 0.53 18.56
N TRP A 97 5.17 1.52 18.36
CA TRP A 97 6.60 1.48 18.58
C TRP A 97 7.00 2.51 19.62
N VAL A 98 7.97 2.15 20.45
CA VAL A 98 8.58 3.05 21.42
C VAL A 98 9.73 3.77 20.74
N GLN A 99 9.72 5.10 20.80
CA GLN A 99 10.86 5.89 20.33
C GLN A 99 12.03 5.77 21.30
N LEU A 100 13.22 5.56 20.74
CA LEU A 100 14.49 5.58 21.43
C LEU A 100 15.21 6.91 21.18
N PRO A 101 16.22 7.29 21.98
CA PRO A 101 17.01 8.49 21.74
C PRO A 101 17.56 8.53 20.30
N PRO A 102 17.43 9.68 19.61
CA PRO A 102 17.75 9.80 18.18
C PRO A 102 19.23 9.56 17.90
N ALA A 103 19.55 9.14 16.67
CA ALA A 103 20.92 8.92 16.22
C ALA A 103 21.67 10.20 15.83
N GLY A 104 20.96 11.33 15.68
CA GLY A 104 21.54 12.61 15.25
C GLY A 104 21.64 12.81 13.73
N ASP A 105 21.21 11.83 12.92
CA ASP A 105 21.27 11.84 11.44
C ASP A 105 19.91 12.14 10.79
N GLY A 106 18.94 12.62 11.56
CA GLY A 106 17.55 12.83 11.10
C GLY A 106 16.71 11.57 11.00
N SER A 107 17.27 10.38 11.30
CA SER A 107 16.49 9.15 11.41
C SER A 107 15.89 8.95 12.80
N LEU A 108 14.81 8.19 12.82
CA LEU A 108 14.14 7.74 14.02
C LEU A 108 14.77 6.42 14.48
N ARG A 109 14.94 6.28 15.79
CA ARG A 109 15.30 4.99 16.41
C ARG A 109 14.10 4.50 17.19
N VAL A 110 13.71 3.27 16.97
CA VAL A 110 12.52 2.69 17.58
C VAL A 110 12.77 1.28 18.08
N THR A 111 11.93 0.83 19.00
CA THR A 111 11.81 -0.56 19.44
C THR A 111 10.34 -0.92 19.62
N SER A 112 10.04 -2.19 19.81
CA SER A 112 8.68 -2.71 19.99
C SER A 112 8.58 -3.50 21.30
N GLY A 113 7.37 -3.61 21.85
CA GLY A 113 7.17 -4.13 23.20
C GLY A 113 7.84 -5.48 23.46
N GLY A 114 8.77 -5.52 24.43
CA GLY A 114 9.50 -6.71 24.84
C GLY A 114 10.76 -6.99 24.01
N TRP A 115 10.84 -6.50 22.78
CA TRP A 115 12.02 -6.63 21.91
C TRP A 115 13.22 -5.84 22.43
N ASP A 116 12.96 -4.75 23.14
CA ASP A 116 13.95 -3.93 23.85
C ASP A 116 14.78 -4.75 24.85
N LYS A 117 14.15 -5.72 25.54
CA LYS A 117 14.82 -6.60 26.51
C LYS A 117 15.80 -7.57 25.85
N LEU A 118 15.63 -7.83 24.56
CA LEU A 118 16.55 -8.61 23.72
C LEU A 118 17.54 -7.72 22.97
N GLY A 119 17.60 -6.43 23.31
CA GLY A 119 18.52 -5.47 22.71
C GLY A 119 18.14 -5.03 21.30
N PHE A 120 16.89 -5.25 20.86
CA PHE A 120 16.49 -4.86 19.53
C PHE A 120 16.23 -3.37 19.41
N ALA A 121 16.78 -2.80 18.35
CA ALA A 121 16.46 -1.46 17.89
C ALA A 121 16.42 -1.46 16.36
N TRP A 122 15.56 -0.60 15.83
CA TRP A 122 15.42 -0.37 14.41
C TRP A 122 15.65 1.11 14.10
N LYS A 123 16.24 1.35 12.94
CA LYS A 123 16.34 2.67 12.32
C LYS A 123 15.15 2.82 11.36
N VAL A 124 14.48 3.96 11.42
CA VAL A 124 13.41 4.35 10.50
C VAL A 124 13.76 5.68 9.87
N TRP A 125 13.73 5.76 8.54
CA TRP A 125 14.12 6.96 7.81
C TRP A 125 13.35 7.09 6.51
N ARG A 126 13.40 8.29 5.96
CA ARG A 126 12.79 8.63 4.68
C ARG A 126 13.89 8.82 3.65
N GLU A 127 13.70 8.24 2.47
CA GLU A 127 14.68 8.29 1.38
C GLU A 127 13.97 8.31 0.03
N ARG A 128 14.51 9.14 -0.87
CA ARG A 128 14.07 9.21 -2.25
C ARG A 128 14.76 8.14 -3.07
N VAL A 129 13.98 7.27 -3.69
CA VAL A 129 14.50 6.14 -4.49
C VAL A 129 13.82 6.10 -5.86
N PRO A 130 14.52 5.63 -6.92
CA PRO A 130 13.88 5.40 -8.20
C PRO A 130 12.67 4.47 -8.05
N ALA A 131 11.59 4.75 -8.79
CA ALA A 131 10.36 3.97 -8.78
C ALA A 131 10.65 2.48 -8.90
N LYS A 132 11.54 2.07 -9.82
CA LYS A 132 11.93 0.66 -10.00
C LYS A 132 12.42 -0.05 -8.72
N GLN A 133 12.97 0.69 -7.76
CA GLN A 133 13.52 0.16 -6.51
C GLN A 133 12.55 0.28 -5.32
N SER A 134 11.49 1.07 -5.46
CA SER A 134 10.44 1.21 -4.44
C SER A 134 9.39 0.11 -4.57
N GLY A 135 8.72 -0.23 -3.46
CA GLY A 135 7.50 -1.02 -3.37
C GLY A 135 6.23 -0.19 -3.57
N ALA A 136 6.24 1.12 -3.30
CA ALA A 136 5.15 2.02 -3.65
C ALA A 136 4.96 2.05 -5.19
N ALA A 137 3.73 2.04 -5.69
CA ALA A 137 3.48 1.95 -7.13
C ALA A 137 2.49 3.01 -7.61
N LEU A 138 2.90 3.77 -8.63
CA LEU A 138 2.01 4.57 -9.44
C LEU A 138 1.50 3.71 -10.60
N CYS A 139 0.21 3.37 -10.56
CA CYS A 139 -0.40 2.42 -11.49
C CYS A 139 -0.65 3.05 -12.87
N CYS A 140 -0.27 2.33 -13.93
CA CYS A 140 -0.70 2.61 -15.28
C CYS A 140 -2.05 1.93 -15.54
N ARG A 141 -3.05 2.70 -16.00
CA ARG A 141 -4.38 2.15 -16.33
C ARG A 141 -4.58 1.99 -17.83
N HIS A 142 -3.93 2.84 -18.63
CA HIS A 142 -4.10 2.82 -20.08
C HIS A 142 -3.35 1.67 -20.77
N ASP A 143 -2.22 1.23 -20.20
CA ASP A 143 -1.42 0.13 -20.74
C ASP A 143 -1.27 -1.02 -19.72
N PRO A 144 -1.92 -2.19 -19.96
CA PRO A 144 -1.88 -3.32 -19.03
C PRO A 144 -0.51 -4.02 -18.92
N GLN A 145 0.42 -3.75 -19.85
CA GLN A 145 1.78 -4.27 -19.80
C GLN A 145 2.64 -3.52 -18.78
N ILE A 146 2.34 -2.24 -18.54
CA ILE A 146 3.05 -1.40 -17.58
C ILE A 146 2.45 -1.66 -16.19
N LYS A 147 3.16 -2.44 -15.37
CA LYS A 147 2.74 -2.71 -13.98
C LYS A 147 2.99 -1.53 -13.04
N LYS A 148 3.98 -0.70 -13.37
CA LYS A 148 4.42 0.44 -12.58
C LYS A 148 4.95 1.52 -13.51
N ILE A 149 4.54 2.76 -13.28
CA ILE A 149 5.08 3.93 -13.98
C ILE A 149 6.45 4.25 -13.38
N GLU A 150 7.48 4.24 -14.22
CA GLU A 150 8.87 4.44 -13.81
C GLU A 150 9.54 5.66 -14.48
N THR A 151 8.90 6.23 -15.50
CA THR A 151 9.48 7.31 -16.34
C THR A 151 8.51 8.45 -16.58
N GLU A 152 9.05 9.63 -16.92
CA GLU A 152 8.25 10.80 -17.30
C GLU A 152 7.33 10.50 -18.49
N LEU A 153 7.83 9.79 -19.50
CA LEU A 153 7.04 9.46 -20.69
C LEU A 153 5.81 8.62 -20.35
N GLN A 154 5.98 7.61 -19.48
CA GLN A 154 4.86 6.78 -19.03
C GLN A 154 3.86 7.58 -18.19
N LEU A 155 4.34 8.48 -17.32
CA LEU A 155 3.49 9.37 -16.54
C LEU A 155 2.67 10.31 -17.45
N ARG A 156 3.33 10.91 -18.45
CA ARG A 156 2.69 11.79 -19.44
C ARG A 156 1.65 11.05 -20.26
N ASN A 157 1.93 9.82 -20.68
CA ASN A 157 0.98 8.99 -21.43
C ASN A 157 -0.26 8.63 -20.59
N GLU A 158 -0.07 8.28 -19.31
CA GLU A 158 -1.18 8.03 -18.40
C GLU A 158 -2.01 9.29 -18.13
N ALA A 159 -1.36 10.44 -17.92
CA ALA A 159 -2.04 11.72 -17.78
C ALA A 159 -2.84 12.07 -19.05
N ALA A 160 -2.21 11.97 -20.23
CA ALA A 160 -2.87 12.20 -21.52
C ALA A 160 -4.09 11.30 -21.72
N TRP A 161 -3.99 10.02 -21.40
CA TRP A 161 -5.12 9.10 -21.49
C TRP A 161 -6.28 9.49 -20.56
N ARG A 162 -6.01 9.96 -19.34
CA ARG A 162 -7.06 10.44 -18.42
C ARG A 162 -7.77 11.67 -18.98
N VAL A 163 -6.99 12.63 -19.49
CA VAL A 163 -7.53 13.85 -20.11
C VAL A 163 -8.37 13.50 -21.35
N ASP A 164 -7.88 12.59 -22.20
CA ASP A 164 -8.59 12.18 -23.41
C ASP A 164 -9.89 11.46 -23.09
N ARG A 165 -9.91 10.58 -22.08
CA ARG A 165 -11.15 9.94 -21.61
C ARG A 165 -12.17 10.98 -21.17
N ASP A 166 -11.74 11.98 -20.41
CA ASP A 166 -12.60 13.05 -19.93
C ASP A 166 -13.13 13.94 -21.08
N ILE A 167 -12.33 14.15 -22.13
CA ILE A 167 -12.76 14.83 -23.37
C ILE A 167 -13.76 13.97 -24.15
N ASP A 168 -13.54 12.66 -24.26
CA ASP A 168 -14.44 11.72 -24.91
C ASP A 168 -15.80 11.66 -24.22
N GLU A 169 -15.84 11.76 -22.88
CA GLU A 169 -17.08 11.89 -22.12
C GLU A 169 -17.88 13.14 -22.52
N ILE A 170 -17.23 14.31 -22.63
CA ILE A 170 -17.90 15.54 -23.09
C ILE A 170 -18.36 15.39 -24.54
N ARG A 171 -17.53 14.81 -25.41
CA ARG A 171 -17.86 14.54 -26.80
C ARG A 171 -19.09 13.64 -26.92
N ALA A 172 -19.22 12.63 -26.07
CA ALA A 172 -20.38 11.75 -26.02
C ALA A 172 -21.66 12.53 -25.66
N ILE A 173 -21.61 13.46 -24.70
CA ILE A 173 -22.76 14.35 -24.38
C ILE A 173 -23.18 15.17 -25.61
N CYS A 174 -22.22 15.72 -26.36
CA CYS A 174 -22.51 16.60 -27.51
C CYS A 174 -23.00 15.85 -28.75
N THR A 175 -22.56 14.60 -28.96
CA THR A 175 -22.76 13.88 -30.22
C THR A 175 -23.79 12.76 -30.15
N ILE A 176 -23.99 12.14 -28.98
CA ILE A 176 -24.95 11.05 -28.81
C ILE A 176 -26.30 11.63 -28.39
N SER A 177 -27.25 11.67 -29.32
CA SER A 177 -28.58 12.24 -29.08
C SER A 177 -29.48 11.33 -28.24
N SER A 178 -29.33 10.01 -28.35
CA SER A 178 -30.10 9.03 -27.57
C SER A 178 -29.60 8.96 -26.13
N GLU A 179 -30.49 9.11 -25.15
CA GLU A 179 -30.15 8.97 -23.73
C GLU A 179 -29.69 7.56 -23.39
N ASP A 180 -30.32 6.53 -23.99
CA ASP A 180 -29.97 5.12 -23.78
C ASP A 180 -28.57 4.81 -24.31
N GLU A 181 -28.25 5.27 -25.53
CA GLU A 181 -26.92 5.05 -26.13
C GLU A 181 -25.83 5.80 -25.37
N ARG A 182 -26.15 6.99 -24.87
CA ARG A 182 -25.23 7.79 -24.05
C ARG A 182 -24.99 7.09 -22.72
N HIS A 183 -26.03 6.62 -22.06
CA HIS A 183 -25.90 5.87 -20.81
C HIS A 183 -25.07 4.59 -21.00
N GLU A 184 -25.26 3.90 -22.13
CA GLU A 184 -24.45 2.74 -22.49
C GLU A 184 -22.97 3.08 -22.70
N PHE A 185 -22.65 4.22 -23.34
CA PHE A 185 -21.28 4.70 -23.45
C PHE A 185 -20.62 4.85 -22.07
N PHE A 186 -21.28 5.52 -21.13
CA PHE A 186 -20.73 5.72 -19.77
C PHE A 186 -20.61 4.41 -18.99
N CYS A 187 -21.54 3.46 -19.17
CA CYS A 187 -21.44 2.12 -18.57
C CYS A 187 -20.19 1.37 -19.04
N ARG A 188 -19.84 1.48 -20.33
CA ARG A 188 -18.61 0.88 -20.87
C ARG A 188 -17.36 1.60 -20.36
N ALA A 189 -17.40 2.93 -20.27
CA ALA A 189 -16.28 3.75 -19.83
C ALA A 189 -15.84 3.45 -18.38
N VAL A 190 -16.78 3.06 -17.50
CA VAL A 190 -16.46 2.64 -16.13
C VAL A 190 -15.97 1.19 -16.01
N GLY A 191 -15.85 0.46 -17.13
CA GLY A 191 -15.38 -0.93 -17.16
C GLY A 191 -16.48 -1.96 -16.85
N GLY A 192 -17.75 -1.60 -17.03
CA GLY A 192 -18.87 -2.50 -16.77
C GLY A 192 -19.18 -3.45 -17.93
N GLU A 193 -18.92 -4.74 -17.76
CA GLU A 193 -19.40 -5.78 -18.69
C GLU A 193 -20.88 -6.15 -18.46
N ARG A 194 -21.42 -5.86 -17.27
CA ARG A 194 -22.80 -6.20 -16.87
C ARG A 194 -23.63 -4.92 -16.72
N LYS A 195 -24.51 -4.67 -17.70
CA LYS A 195 -25.42 -3.52 -17.72
C LYS A 195 -26.38 -3.48 -16.52
N ASP A 196 -26.62 -4.62 -15.88
CA ASP A 196 -27.57 -4.76 -14.77
C ASP A 196 -26.93 -4.54 -13.39
N ASP A 197 -25.62 -4.31 -13.33
CA ASP A 197 -24.92 -4.07 -12.07
C ASP A 197 -25.21 -2.64 -11.57
N ARG A 198 -25.84 -2.57 -10.40
CA ARG A 198 -26.24 -1.29 -9.79
C ARG A 198 -25.06 -0.38 -9.48
N ILE A 199 -23.87 -0.93 -9.20
CA ILE A 199 -22.67 -0.13 -8.93
C ILE A 199 -22.19 0.52 -10.24
N ILE A 200 -22.16 -0.24 -11.33
CA ILE A 200 -21.78 0.26 -12.66
C ILE A 200 -22.75 1.36 -13.11
N GLN A 201 -24.06 1.13 -12.96
CA GLN A 201 -25.08 2.13 -13.31
C GLN A 201 -24.90 3.43 -12.51
N PHE A 202 -24.64 3.32 -11.20
CA PHE A 202 -24.38 4.47 -10.34
C PHE A 202 -23.12 5.24 -10.75
N MET A 203 -22.01 4.52 -11.02
CA MET A 203 -20.76 5.14 -11.46
C MET A 203 -20.91 5.83 -12.81
N ALA A 204 -21.58 5.17 -13.77
CA ALA A 204 -21.85 5.71 -15.10
C ALA A 204 -22.69 6.99 -15.02
N LYS A 205 -23.76 6.99 -14.23
CA LYS A 205 -24.59 8.19 -14.00
C LYS A 205 -23.78 9.34 -13.39
N ASN A 206 -22.98 9.07 -12.35
CA ASN A 206 -22.14 10.09 -11.75
C ASN A 206 -21.10 10.66 -12.73
N GLN A 207 -20.51 9.82 -13.60
CA GLN A 207 -19.60 10.30 -14.64
C GLN A 207 -20.32 11.17 -15.68
N GLN A 208 -21.51 10.74 -16.12
CA GLN A 208 -22.34 11.51 -17.05
C GLN A 208 -22.68 12.89 -16.46
N GLU A 209 -23.16 12.96 -15.22
CA GLU A 209 -23.49 14.22 -14.54
C GLU A 209 -22.27 15.15 -14.39
N ARG A 210 -21.08 14.58 -14.15
CA ARG A 210 -19.82 15.35 -14.13
C ARG A 210 -19.47 15.91 -15.50
N ALA A 211 -19.61 15.11 -16.56
CA ALA A 211 -19.39 15.56 -17.94
C ALA A 211 -20.36 16.68 -18.35
N GLU A 212 -21.64 16.53 -18.04
CA GLU A 212 -22.68 17.55 -18.27
C GLU A 212 -22.40 18.85 -17.50
N THR A 213 -21.97 18.73 -16.23
CA THR A 213 -21.57 19.89 -15.42
C THR A 213 -20.37 20.63 -16.01
N ARG A 214 -19.36 19.90 -16.50
CA ARG A 214 -18.20 20.49 -17.18
C ARG A 214 -18.61 21.22 -18.45
N LEU A 215 -19.42 20.58 -19.30
CA LEU A 215 -19.94 21.18 -20.53
C LEU A 215 -20.75 22.45 -20.26
N LYS A 216 -21.63 22.41 -19.24
CA LYS A 216 -22.41 23.56 -18.81
C LYS A 216 -21.52 24.74 -18.41
N LYS A 217 -20.50 24.51 -17.57
CA LYS A 217 -19.54 25.55 -17.15
C LYS A 217 -18.78 26.16 -18.33
N ARG A 218 -18.42 25.35 -19.34
CA ARG A 218 -17.75 25.85 -20.55
C ARG A 218 -18.67 26.78 -21.34
N ARG A 219 -19.93 26.38 -21.55
CA ARG A 219 -20.94 27.20 -22.24
C ARG A 219 -21.25 28.51 -21.50
N GLU A 220 -21.39 28.46 -20.18
CA GLU A 220 -21.57 29.65 -19.32
C GLU A 220 -20.36 30.60 -19.40
N SER A 221 -19.16 30.07 -19.63
CA SER A 221 -17.93 30.85 -19.80
C SER A 221 -17.66 31.24 -21.26
N HIS A 222 -18.60 30.99 -22.18
CA HIS A 222 -18.46 31.23 -23.62
C HIS A 222 -17.24 30.54 -24.28
N LEU A 223 -16.82 29.40 -23.73
CA LEU A 223 -15.77 28.56 -24.30
C LEU A 223 -16.34 27.53 -25.29
N PRO A 224 -15.53 27.03 -26.25
CA PRO A 224 -15.96 25.92 -27.11
C PRO A 224 -16.35 24.69 -26.29
N ASP A 225 -17.33 23.91 -26.77
CA ASP A 225 -17.84 22.73 -26.08
C ASP A 225 -16.72 21.73 -25.72
N LEU A 226 -15.76 21.53 -26.64
CA LEU A 226 -14.56 20.71 -26.41
C LEU A 226 -13.34 21.58 -26.07
N PRO A 227 -12.41 21.10 -25.23
CA PRO A 227 -11.14 21.78 -24.97
C PRO A 227 -10.31 21.99 -26.23
N THR A 228 -9.59 23.11 -26.31
CA THR A 228 -8.57 23.36 -27.34
C THR A 228 -7.34 22.48 -27.12
N ALA A 229 -6.44 22.44 -28.11
CA ALA A 229 -5.17 21.72 -27.97
C ALA A 229 -4.29 22.30 -26.85
N GLU A 230 -4.33 23.62 -26.65
CA GLU A 230 -3.61 24.30 -25.57
C GLU A 230 -4.22 23.97 -24.20
N GLU A 231 -5.55 24.01 -24.07
CA GLU A 231 -6.24 23.60 -22.84
C GLU A 231 -5.94 22.14 -22.51
N ARG A 232 -5.94 21.26 -23.52
CA ARG A 232 -5.57 19.85 -23.35
C ARG A 232 -4.14 19.70 -22.83
N GLN A 233 -3.18 20.44 -23.37
CA GLN A 233 -1.78 20.34 -22.93
C GLN A 233 -1.59 20.82 -21.48
N LEU A 234 -2.23 21.92 -21.11
CA LEU A 234 -2.23 22.42 -19.72
C LEU A 234 -2.87 21.44 -18.75
N GLU A 235 -3.97 20.79 -19.19
CA GLU A 235 -4.67 19.79 -18.39
C GLU A 235 -3.82 18.52 -18.21
N ILE A 236 -3.03 18.12 -19.20
CA ILE A 236 -2.08 17.00 -19.08
C ILE A 236 -1.02 17.31 -18.02
N GLU A 237 -0.46 18.51 -18.02
CA GLU A 237 0.54 18.94 -17.02
C GLU A 237 -0.06 18.98 -15.60
N ARG A 238 -1.32 19.42 -15.50
CA ARG A 238 -2.08 19.36 -14.24
C ARG A 238 -2.29 17.93 -13.78
N GLU A 239 -2.73 17.03 -14.66
CA GLU A 239 -2.94 15.61 -14.34
C GLU A 239 -1.63 14.91 -13.96
N MET A 240 -0.50 15.24 -14.61
CA MET A 240 0.82 14.76 -14.19
C MET A 240 1.12 15.18 -12.74
N THR A 241 0.87 16.44 -12.39
CA THR A 241 1.06 16.95 -11.02
C THR A 241 0.14 16.24 -10.01
N LEU A 242 -1.13 16.03 -10.38
CA LEU A 242 -2.11 15.33 -9.54
C LEU A 242 -1.73 13.85 -9.33
N LEU A 243 -1.19 13.20 -10.37
CA LEU A 243 -0.72 11.83 -10.29
C LEU A 243 0.48 11.66 -9.36
N LEU A 244 1.41 12.62 -9.39
CA LEU A 244 2.59 12.62 -8.52
C LEU A 244 2.21 12.82 -7.05
N GLY A 245 1.28 13.74 -6.78
CA GLY A 245 0.91 14.09 -5.41
C GLY A 245 2.13 14.53 -4.58
N ASP A 246 2.13 14.20 -3.29
CA ASP A 246 3.20 14.62 -2.36
C ASP A 246 4.33 13.58 -2.21
N THR A 247 4.17 12.39 -2.81
CA THR A 247 5.04 11.22 -2.57
C THR A 247 5.88 10.82 -3.77
N TRP A 248 5.70 11.48 -4.92
CA TRP A 248 6.45 11.20 -6.13
C TRP A 248 7.03 12.48 -6.73
N GLU A 249 8.19 12.37 -7.35
CA GLU A 249 8.79 13.45 -8.13
C GLU A 249 9.43 12.93 -9.42
N LEU A 250 9.69 13.86 -10.35
CA LEU A 250 10.49 13.59 -11.53
C LEU A 250 11.92 14.05 -11.29
N SER A 251 12.87 13.16 -11.56
CA SER A 251 14.30 13.46 -11.51
C SER A 251 14.98 12.81 -12.72
N GLU A 252 15.61 13.62 -13.56
CA GLU A 252 16.34 13.17 -14.75
C GLU A 252 15.51 12.25 -15.68
N GLY A 253 14.20 12.55 -15.82
CA GLY A 253 13.27 11.76 -16.64
C GLY A 253 12.79 10.45 -16.01
N LEU A 254 13.25 10.13 -14.80
CA LEU A 254 12.81 9.00 -14.00
C LEU A 254 11.84 9.44 -12.91
N LEU A 255 10.90 8.54 -12.59
CA LEU A 255 10.02 8.72 -11.46
C LEU A 255 10.75 8.29 -10.18
N VAL A 256 10.72 9.13 -9.15
CA VAL A 256 11.35 8.89 -7.85
C VAL A 256 10.24 8.89 -6.79
N ALA A 257 10.22 7.84 -5.98
CA ALA A 257 9.31 7.70 -4.85
C ALA A 257 9.99 8.23 -3.58
N ASP A 258 9.25 8.98 -2.79
CA ASP A 258 9.66 9.36 -1.44
C ASP A 258 9.12 8.35 -0.44
N SER A 259 9.96 7.40 -0.04
CA SER A 259 9.57 6.19 0.69
C SER A 259 10.13 6.17 2.10
N TRP A 260 9.35 5.60 3.02
CA TRP A 260 9.79 5.31 4.38
C TRP A 260 10.39 3.91 4.46
N TRP A 261 11.47 3.78 5.22
CA TRP A 261 12.24 2.55 5.36
C TRP A 261 12.43 2.21 6.83
N ILE A 262 12.52 0.92 7.12
CA ILE A 262 12.90 0.37 8.43
C ILE A 262 14.04 -0.64 8.26
N GLN A 263 14.99 -0.64 9.19
CA GLN A 263 16.08 -1.62 9.23
C GLN A 263 16.43 -1.96 10.66
N ARG A 264 16.62 -3.25 10.95
CA ARG A 264 17.18 -3.70 12.23
C ARG A 264 18.63 -3.23 12.33
N ILE A 265 18.94 -2.47 13.38
CA ILE A 265 20.32 -2.04 13.68
C ILE A 265 20.96 -2.89 14.77
N THR A 266 20.16 -3.40 15.71
CA THR A 266 20.60 -4.34 16.75
C THR A 266 19.50 -5.37 17.01
N PRO A 267 19.87 -6.60 17.39
CA PRO A 267 21.21 -7.18 17.31
C PRO A 267 21.66 -7.37 15.84
N ALA A 268 22.97 -7.41 15.59
CA ALA A 268 23.47 -7.57 14.22
C ALA A 268 23.15 -8.95 13.64
N LYS A 269 23.14 -9.99 14.49
CA LYS A 269 22.83 -11.37 14.12
C LYS A 269 21.82 -11.96 15.09
N LEU A 270 20.94 -12.81 14.57
CA LEU A 270 20.05 -13.61 15.39
C LEU A 270 20.73 -14.93 15.77
N THR A 271 20.70 -15.23 17.07
CA THR A 271 21.09 -16.50 17.67
C THR A 271 19.86 -17.32 18.06
N ALA A 272 20.07 -18.56 18.51
CA ALA A 272 19.02 -19.47 18.97
C ALA A 272 18.12 -18.86 20.08
N GLU A 273 18.63 -17.94 20.89
CA GLU A 273 17.91 -17.27 21.99
C GLU A 273 16.73 -16.42 21.51
N HIS A 274 16.71 -16.03 20.24
CA HIS A 274 15.60 -15.27 19.64
C HIS A 274 14.44 -16.15 19.18
N TYR A 275 14.65 -17.47 19.19
CA TYR A 275 13.73 -18.45 18.66
C TYR A 275 13.21 -19.34 19.78
N LEU A 276 11.95 -19.73 19.65
CA LEU A 276 11.38 -20.75 20.51
C LEU A 276 12.00 -22.11 20.16
N ASP A 277 12.55 -22.78 21.17
CA ASP A 277 13.02 -24.15 21.06
C ASP A 277 11.86 -25.10 21.38
N ILE A 278 11.07 -25.40 20.35
CA ILE A 278 9.85 -26.21 20.41
C ILE A 278 9.86 -27.18 19.25
#